data_AF-A0A962GEC3-F1
#
_entry.id   AF-A0A962GEC3-F1
#
_cell.length_a   1.000
_cell.length_b   1.000
_cell.length_c   1.000
_cell.angle_alpha   90.00
_cell.angle_beta   90.00
_cell.angle_gamma   90.00
#
_symmetry.space_group_name_H-M   'P 1'
#
loop_
_entity.id
_entity.type
_entity.pdbx_description
1 polymer ?
#
loop_
_entity_poly.entity_id
_entity_poly.type
_entity_poly.pdbx_seq_one_letter_code
_entity_poly.pdbx_strand_id
1 'polypeptide(L)'
;TFNYVVRPNPDLKPERSLGFEAGLRWSDPALKASLALYDNRFRDLIESRANLGIDPTTGALVFQSINRDRARIYGVEADVRWTPGAWREAWQGIFIEARANWLRGTDTQRDQPLNSVAPGRASVVGGWQAADQG
;
A
#
# COMPACT_ATOMS: atom_id res chain seq x y z
N THR A 1 22.07 29.34 20.58
CA THR A 1 21.38 28.07 20.89
C THR A 1 19.94 28.19 20.49
N PHE A 2 19.39 27.26 19.71
CA PHE A 2 17.98 27.31 19.31
C PHE A 2 17.08 26.98 20.52
N ASN A 3 16.15 27.87 20.87
CA ASN A 3 15.21 27.68 21.97
C ASN A 3 13.96 26.93 21.46
N TYR A 4 13.86 25.63 21.74
CA TYR A 4 12.68 24.83 21.40
C TYR A 4 12.30 23.89 22.54
N VAL A 5 11.01 23.54 22.62
CA VAL A 5 10.46 22.64 23.63
C VAL A 5 9.50 21.64 22.99
N VAL A 6 9.54 20.39 23.45
CA VAL A 6 8.56 19.37 23.08
C VAL A 6 7.54 19.26 24.22
N ARG A 7 6.27 19.54 23.92
CA ARG A 7 5.19 19.51 24.91
C ARG A 7 4.41 18.20 24.79
N PRO A 8 4.10 17.51 25.90
CA PRO A 8 3.20 16.36 25.87
C PRO A 8 1.79 16.79 25.44
N ASN A 9 1.05 15.88 24.79
CA ASN A 9 -0.34 16.09 24.40
C ASN A 9 -1.24 15.11 25.15
N PRO A 10 -1.94 15.53 26.23
CA PRO A 10 -2.84 14.66 26.98
C PRO A 10 -4.10 14.27 26.18
N ASP A 11 -4.47 15.04 25.14
CA ASP A 11 -5.62 14.77 24.28
C ASP A 11 -5.28 13.86 23.09
N LEU A 12 -4.05 13.33 23.04
CA LEU A 12 -3.59 12.45 21.96
C LEU A 12 -4.41 11.16 21.95
N LYS A 13 -5.03 10.89 20.81
CA LYS A 13 -5.80 9.67 20.57
C LYS A 13 -4.92 8.62 19.89
N PRO A 14 -5.20 7.32 20.09
CA PRO A 14 -4.58 6.27 19.30
C PRO A 14 -4.93 6.41 17.82
N GLU A 15 -3.98 6.09 16.94
CA GLU A 15 -4.23 5.95 15.50
C GLU A 15 -5.23 4.80 15.24
N ARG A 16 -6.10 4.97 14.24
CA ARG A 16 -7.11 3.96 13.88
C ARG A 16 -7.05 3.63 12.41
N SER A 17 -7.17 2.35 12.09
CA SER A 17 -7.29 1.85 10.72
C SER A 17 -8.56 0.99 10.56
N LEU A 18 -9.18 1.08 9.38
CA LEU A 18 -10.27 0.22 8.95
C LEU A 18 -10.04 -0.15 7.49
N GLY A 19 -9.98 -1.44 7.21
CA GLY A 19 -9.74 -1.99 5.88
C GLY A 19 -10.87 -2.90 5.41
N PHE A 20 -11.17 -2.83 4.12
CA PHE A 20 -12.00 -3.80 3.42
C PHE A 20 -11.21 -4.41 2.26
N GLU A 21 -11.34 -5.72 2.08
CA GLU A 21 -10.71 -6.46 0.99
C GLU A 21 -11.73 -7.42 0.37
N ALA A 22 -11.69 -7.52 -0.95
CA ALA A 22 -12.47 -8.49 -1.71
C ALA A 22 -11.58 -9.12 -2.79
N GLY A 23 -11.65 -10.43 -2.95
CA GLY A 23 -10.77 -11.15 -3.86
C GLY A 23 -11.44 -12.31 -4.58
N LEU A 24 -10.93 -12.61 -5.77
CA LEU A 24 -11.26 -13.78 -6.58
C LEU A 24 -9.97 -14.54 -6.88
N ARG A 25 -10.03 -15.87 -6.80
CA ARG A 25 -8.94 -16.76 -7.18
C ARG A 25 -9.45 -17.88 -8.06
N TRP A 26 -8.74 -18.15 -9.15
CA TRP A 26 -8.95 -19.27 -10.05
C TRP A 26 -7.71 -20.15 -10.10
N SER A 27 -7.89 -21.46 -10.14
CA SER A 27 -6.80 -22.41 -10.25
C SER A 27 -7.24 -23.68 -10.97
N ASP A 28 -6.64 -23.91 -12.13
CA ASP A 28 -6.70 -25.17 -12.87
C ASP A 28 -5.27 -25.53 -13.37
N PRO A 29 -5.07 -26.69 -14.01
CA PRO A 29 -3.75 -27.11 -14.49
C PRO A 29 -3.09 -26.15 -15.50
N ALA A 30 -3.87 -25.40 -16.28
CA ALA A 30 -3.37 -24.49 -17.30
C ALA A 30 -3.35 -23.04 -16.86
N LEU A 31 -4.24 -22.63 -15.96
CA LEU A 31 -4.42 -21.24 -15.56
C LEU A 31 -4.52 -21.10 -14.05
N LYS A 32 -3.65 -20.25 -13.49
CA LYS A 32 -3.77 -19.73 -12.14
C LYS A 32 -3.95 -18.23 -12.23
N ALA A 33 -4.95 -17.69 -11.57
CA ALA A 33 -5.20 -16.26 -11.56
C ALA A 33 -5.71 -15.80 -10.20
N SER A 34 -5.38 -14.57 -9.82
CA SER A 34 -5.99 -13.89 -8.69
C SER A 34 -6.21 -12.42 -9.00
N LEU A 35 -7.31 -11.88 -8.46
CA LEU A 35 -7.65 -10.48 -8.49
C LEU A 35 -8.08 -10.08 -7.08
N ALA A 36 -7.51 -9.01 -6.55
CA ALA A 36 -7.86 -8.47 -5.24
C ALA A 36 -8.13 -6.97 -5.33
N LEU A 37 -9.14 -6.51 -4.60
CA LEU A 37 -9.49 -5.11 -4.41
C LEU A 37 -9.40 -4.79 -2.92
N TYR A 38 -8.82 -3.64 -2.59
CA TYR A 38 -8.72 -3.19 -1.19
C TYR A 38 -9.06 -1.70 -1.04
N ASP A 39 -9.67 -1.35 0.10
CA ASP A 39 -9.92 0.02 0.54
C ASP A 39 -9.59 0.15 2.03
N ASN A 40 -8.50 0.87 2.33
CA ASN A 40 -7.99 1.10 3.67
C ASN A 40 -8.15 2.58 4.05
N ARG A 41 -8.71 2.81 5.24
CA ARG A 41 -8.96 4.14 5.80
C ARG A 41 -8.24 4.29 7.12
N PHE A 42 -7.42 5.33 7.22
CA PHE A 42 -6.65 5.68 8.41
C PHE A 42 -7.18 6.98 8.99
N ARG A 43 -7.31 7.03 10.31
CA ARG A 43 -7.76 8.18 11.07
C ARG A 43 -6.86 8.41 12.26
N ASP A 44 -6.85 9.65 12.71
CA ASP A 44 -6.12 10.10 13.89
C ASP A 44 -4.61 9.84 13.77
N LEU A 45 -4.05 9.94 12.56
CA LEU A 45 -2.62 9.75 12.33
C LEU A 45 -1.81 10.78 13.12
N ILE A 46 -0.77 10.32 13.80
CA ILE A 46 0.02 11.11 14.75
C ILE A 46 1.18 11.77 14.02
N GLU A 47 1.21 13.10 14.06
CA GLU A 47 2.37 13.88 13.66
C GLU A 47 3.21 14.21 14.89
N SER A 48 4.32 13.48 15.07
CA SER A 48 5.14 13.55 16.30
C SER A 48 5.90 14.87 16.52
N ARG A 49 5.97 15.74 15.50
CA ARG A 49 6.71 17.02 15.55
C ARG A 49 5.93 18.15 14.90
N ALA A 50 4.64 18.23 15.18
CA ALA A 50 3.86 19.36 14.69
C ALA A 50 4.35 20.64 15.38
N ASN A 51 4.72 21.63 14.56
CA ASN A 51 5.07 22.96 15.03
C ASN A 51 3.81 23.71 15.46
N LEU A 52 3.73 24.06 16.76
CA LEU A 52 2.63 24.84 17.33
C LEU A 52 2.91 26.35 17.36
N GLY A 53 4.06 26.77 16.85
CA GLY A 53 4.52 28.17 16.87
C GLY A 53 5.37 28.48 18.10
N ILE A 54 5.59 29.78 18.33
CA ILE A 54 6.42 30.27 19.43
C ILE A 54 5.55 30.48 20.67
N ASP A 55 5.97 29.92 21.80
CA ASP A 55 5.33 30.18 23.09
C ASP A 55 5.55 31.64 23.49
N PRO A 56 4.48 32.44 23.67
CA PRO A 56 4.60 33.87 23.94
C PRO A 56 5.19 34.19 25.33
N THR A 57 5.22 33.22 26.24
CA THR A 57 5.77 33.38 27.60
C THR A 57 7.26 33.05 27.63
N THR A 58 7.66 31.96 26.96
CA THR A 58 9.04 31.44 27.03
C THR A 58 9.89 31.79 25.80
N GLY A 59 9.27 32.31 24.74
CA GLY A 59 9.91 32.58 23.45
C GLY A 59 10.43 31.33 22.74
N ALA A 60 10.04 30.12 23.19
CA ALA A 60 10.51 28.85 22.66
C ALA A 60 9.62 28.37 21.50
N LEU A 61 10.22 27.79 20.46
CA LEU A 61 9.47 27.08 19.42
C LEU A 61 8.89 25.78 20.00
N VAL A 62 7.57 25.62 19.96
CA VAL A 62 6.89 24.48 20.57
C VAL A 62 6.60 23.42 19.51
N PHE A 63 7.02 22.19 19.81
CA PHE A 63 6.62 21.00 19.08
C PHE A 63 5.73 20.12 19.94
N GLN A 64 4.75 19.47 19.33
CA GLN A 64 3.88 18.54 20.02
C GLN A 64 3.44 17.41 19.07
N SER A 65 3.22 16.22 19.62
CA SER A 65 2.53 15.14 18.92
C SER A 65 1.04 15.44 18.85
N ILE A 66 0.45 15.52 17.66
CA ILE A 66 -0.99 15.75 17.49
C ILE A 66 -1.59 14.77 16.49
N ASN A 67 -2.86 14.40 16.67
CA ASN A 67 -3.62 13.69 15.65
C ASN A 67 -4.02 14.68 14.57
N ARG A 68 -3.33 14.64 13.42
CA ARG A 68 -3.59 15.57 12.33
C ARG A 68 -4.24 14.85 11.17
N ASP A 69 -3.63 13.78 10.67
CA ASP A 69 -3.90 13.34 9.30
C ASP A 69 -4.98 12.25 9.20
N ARG A 70 -5.61 12.19 8.02
CA ARG A 70 -6.52 11.12 7.62
C ARG A 70 -6.15 10.64 6.23
N ALA A 71 -5.91 9.35 6.06
CA ALA A 71 -5.52 8.79 4.78
C ALA A 71 -6.54 7.78 4.28
N ARG A 72 -6.71 7.70 2.96
CA ARG A 72 -7.39 6.61 2.28
C ARG A 72 -6.47 6.03 1.23
N ILE A 73 -6.28 4.72 1.25
CA ILE A 73 -5.48 3.97 0.28
C ILE A 73 -6.37 2.88 -0.29
N TYR A 74 -6.58 2.90 -1.60
CA TYR A 74 -7.34 1.86 -2.29
C TYR A 74 -6.63 1.43 -3.56
N GLY A 75 -6.91 0.21 -4.01
CA GLY A 75 -6.22 -0.34 -5.15
C GLY A 75 -6.75 -1.69 -5.60
N VAL A 76 -6.08 -2.19 -6.63
CA VAL A 76 -6.31 -3.48 -7.26
C VAL A 76 -4.98 -4.17 -7.50
N GLU A 77 -4.95 -5.47 -7.28
CA GLU A 77 -3.82 -6.34 -7.59
C GLU A 77 -4.30 -7.53 -8.43
N ALA A 78 -3.55 -7.86 -9.48
CA ALA A 78 -3.82 -8.98 -10.36
C ALA A 78 -2.54 -9.78 -10.60
N ASP A 79 -2.65 -11.10 -10.53
CA ASP A 79 -1.61 -12.07 -10.87
C ASP A 79 -2.24 -13.13 -11.77
N VAL A 80 -1.56 -13.45 -12.87
CA VAL A 80 -2.00 -14.48 -13.83
C VAL A 80 -0.78 -15.28 -14.22
N ARG A 81 -0.87 -16.60 -14.10
CA ARG A 81 0.08 -17.57 -14.64
C ARG A 81 -0.64 -18.53 -15.57
N TRP A 82 -0.17 -18.57 -16.81
CA TRP A 82 -0.67 -19.46 -17.84
C TRP A 82 0.41 -20.48 -18.23
N THR A 83 0.03 -21.75 -18.20
CA THR A 83 0.84 -22.93 -18.53
C THR A 83 0.13 -23.69 -19.66
N PRO A 84 0.28 -23.27 -20.93
CA PRO A 84 -0.45 -23.85 -22.08
C PRO A 84 -0.22 -25.34 -22.29
N GLY A 85 0.91 -25.89 -21.80
CA GLY A 85 1.24 -27.31 -21.84
C GLY A 85 0.17 -28.23 -21.23
N ALA A 86 -0.64 -27.72 -20.30
CA ALA A 86 -1.76 -28.46 -19.72
C ALA A 86 -2.98 -28.61 -20.66
N TRP A 87 -3.06 -27.83 -21.75
CA TRP A 87 -4.10 -27.97 -22.78
C TRP A 87 -3.58 -28.56 -24.09
N ARG A 88 -2.30 -28.32 -24.41
CA ARG A 88 -1.67 -28.84 -25.63
C ARG A 88 -0.26 -29.31 -25.30
N GLU A 89 -0.03 -30.61 -25.52
CA GLU A 89 1.27 -31.24 -25.29
C GLU A 89 2.43 -30.58 -26.05
N ALA A 90 2.16 -30.05 -27.26
CA ALA A 90 3.14 -29.31 -28.05
C ALA A 90 3.69 -28.04 -27.35
N TRP A 91 3.07 -27.58 -26.27
CA TRP A 91 3.44 -26.39 -25.49
C TRP A 91 3.95 -26.75 -24.10
N GLN A 92 4.31 -28.02 -23.85
CA GLN A 92 4.88 -28.45 -22.57
C GLN A 92 6.10 -27.63 -22.19
N GLY A 93 6.18 -27.30 -20.91
CA GLY A 93 7.24 -26.49 -20.32
C GLY A 93 7.10 -24.99 -20.51
N ILE A 94 6.27 -24.50 -21.44
CA ILE A 94 6.05 -23.06 -21.62
C ILE A 94 5.20 -22.51 -20.47
N PHE A 95 5.60 -21.36 -19.93
CA PHE A 95 4.76 -20.56 -19.04
C PHE A 95 4.84 -19.08 -19.38
N ILE A 96 3.75 -18.38 -19.09
CA ILE A 96 3.67 -16.91 -19.09
C ILE A 96 3.08 -16.48 -17.76
N GLU A 97 3.67 -15.46 -17.16
CA GLU A 97 3.26 -14.89 -15.90
C GLU A 97 3.14 -13.37 -16.04
N ALA A 98 2.03 -12.81 -15.60
CA ALA A 98 1.77 -11.38 -15.62
C ALA A 98 1.31 -10.94 -14.24
N ARG A 99 1.89 -9.84 -13.76
CA ARG A 99 1.55 -9.20 -12.49
C ARG A 99 1.25 -7.74 -12.73
N ALA A 100 0.22 -7.24 -12.07
CA ALA A 100 -0.11 -5.83 -12.08
C ALA A 100 -0.63 -5.41 -10.71
N ASN A 101 -0.19 -4.24 -10.25
CA ASN A 101 -0.78 -3.57 -9.11
C ASN A 101 -1.02 -2.10 -9.47
N TRP A 102 -2.15 -1.60 -9.02
CA TRP A 102 -2.47 -0.19 -9.08
C TRP A 102 -3.09 0.23 -7.78
N LEU A 103 -2.69 1.38 -7.29
CA LEU A 103 -3.19 1.91 -6.04
C LEU A 103 -3.16 3.43 -6.05
N ARG A 104 -4.00 4.02 -5.20
CA ARG A 104 -4.07 5.46 -4.98
C ARG A 104 -4.20 5.73 -3.50
N GLY A 105 -3.30 6.58 -3.01
CA GLY A 105 -3.36 7.13 -1.66
C GLY A 105 -3.72 8.60 -1.68
N THR A 106 -4.63 9.02 -0.80
CA THR A 106 -5.03 10.41 -0.63
C THR A 106 -5.05 10.76 0.85
N ASP A 107 -4.45 11.88 1.22
CA ASP A 107 -4.72 12.59 2.46
C ASP A 107 -6.09 13.24 2.34
N THR A 108 -7.08 12.61 2.94
CA THR A 108 -8.48 13.03 2.91
C THR A 108 -8.77 14.27 3.78
N GLN A 109 -7.81 14.72 4.60
CA GLN A 109 -7.94 15.97 5.34
C GLN A 109 -7.51 17.18 4.51
N ARG A 110 -6.39 17.06 3.78
CA ARG A 110 -5.85 18.14 2.94
C ARG A 110 -6.23 18.05 1.45
N ASP A 111 -6.93 16.97 1.10
CA ASP A 111 -7.29 16.58 -0.28
C ASP A 111 -6.07 16.51 -1.22
N GLN A 112 -4.97 15.93 -0.72
CA GLN A 112 -3.70 15.84 -1.44
C GLN A 112 -3.30 14.38 -1.70
N PRO A 113 -2.65 14.06 -2.83
CA PRO A 113 -2.08 12.74 -3.05
C PRO A 113 -1.05 12.39 -1.97
N LEU A 114 -1.04 11.14 -1.53
CA LEU A 114 0.02 10.64 -0.66
C LEU A 114 1.25 10.34 -1.52
N ASN A 115 2.25 11.22 -1.49
CA ASN A 115 3.50 11.04 -2.24
C ASN A 115 4.35 9.86 -1.71
N SER A 116 4.01 9.27 -0.57
CA SER A 116 4.63 8.05 -0.03
C SER A 116 4.12 6.76 -0.69
N VAL A 117 3.10 6.86 -1.53
CA VAL A 117 2.41 5.73 -2.13
C VAL A 117 2.97 5.48 -3.53
N ALA A 118 3.59 4.30 -3.74
CA ALA A 118 4.29 3.96 -4.97
C ALA A 118 3.37 3.97 -6.20
N PRO A 119 3.87 4.37 -7.38
CA PRO A 119 3.09 4.30 -8.61
C PRO A 119 2.74 2.84 -8.95
N GLY A 120 1.64 2.64 -9.67
CA GLY A 120 1.25 1.31 -10.16
C GLY A 120 2.36 0.67 -10.99
N ARG A 121 2.51 -0.66 -10.86
CA ARG A 121 3.55 -1.44 -11.54
C ARG A 121 2.93 -2.63 -12.25
N ALA A 122 3.51 -2.99 -13.39
CA ALA A 122 3.19 -4.22 -14.09
C ALA A 122 4.46 -4.91 -14.56
N SER A 123 4.45 -6.24 -14.58
CA SER A 123 5.53 -7.06 -15.11
C SER A 123 4.97 -8.27 -15.85
N VAL A 124 5.71 -8.72 -16.86
CA VAL A 124 5.40 -9.94 -17.60
C VAL A 124 6.69 -10.75 -17.71
N VAL A 125 6.61 -12.04 -17.41
CA VAL A 125 7.71 -13.00 -17.49
C VAL A 125 7.22 -14.19 -18.30
N GLY A 126 7.98 -14.57 -19.32
CA GLY A 126 7.74 -15.78 -20.10
C GLY A 126 8.97 -16.67 -20.04
N GLY A 127 8.76 -17.98 -20.05
CA GLY A 127 9.87 -18.93 -20.04
C GLY A 127 9.47 -20.33 -20.47
N TRP A 128 10.48 -21.18 -20.56
CA TRP A 128 10.33 -22.61 -20.78
C TRP A 128 11.05 -23.36 -19.65
N GLN A 129 10.40 -24.38 -19.11
CA GLN A 129 10.94 -25.24 -18.07
C GLN A 129 10.85 -26.69 -18.54
N ALA A 130 12.01 -27.35 -18.71
CA ALA A 130 12.06 -28.78 -18.93
C ALA A 130 11.45 -29.52 -17.74
N ALA A 131 10.76 -30.63 -17.99
CA ALA A 131 10.43 -31.54 -16.91
C ALA A 131 11.74 -32.08 -16.30
N ASP A 132 11.91 -31.95 -14.99
CA ASP A 132 13.00 -32.63 -14.28
C ASP A 132 12.85 -34.13 -14.50
N GLN A 133 13.87 -34.73 -15.12
CA GLN A 133 14.00 -36.19 -15.16
C GLN A 133 14.58 -36.61 -13.80
N GLY A 134 13.68 -36.99 -12.89
CA GLY A 134 14.05 -37.70 -11.66
C GLY A 134 14.64 -39.07 -11.95
#